data_AF-M7X7A9-F1
#
_entry.id   AF-M7X7A9-F1
#
_cell.length_a   1.000
_cell.length_b   1.000
_cell.length_c   1.000
_cell.angle_alpha   90.00
_cell.angle_beta   90.00
_cell.angle_gamma   90.00
#
_symmetry.space_group_name_H-M   'P 1'
#
loop_
_entity.id
_entity.type
_entity.pdbx_description
1 polymer ?
#
loop_
_entity_poly.entity_id
_entity_poly.type
_entity_poly.pdbx_seq_one_letter_code
_entity_poly.pdbx_strand_id
1 'polypeptide(L)'
;MRKDRFISDEDTEIDKRDIVISDFINLLNDIESISKQCHLLNGGTRLTFGNNPLKCFNLVILKHIEVIEELYENIKAFKKNNSIILSELKDEEERKERERRLDAAEKKKEESKPERRKTREL
;
A
#
# COMPACT_ATOMS: atom_id res chain seq x y z
N MET A 1 30.69 18.67 18.49
CA MET A 1 29.91 18.22 17.31
C MET A 1 28.54 17.79 17.79
N ARG A 2 27.48 18.55 17.46
CA ARG A 2 26.09 18.20 17.82
C ARG A 2 25.62 17.09 16.87
N LYS A 3 25.09 16.01 17.42
CA LYS A 3 24.33 15.00 16.68
C LYS A 3 22.92 15.55 16.51
N ASP A 4 22.64 16.14 15.36
CA ASP A 4 21.27 16.39 14.95
C ASP A 4 20.63 15.02 14.65
N ARG A 5 19.87 14.51 15.62
CA ARG A 5 18.92 13.42 15.37
C ARG A 5 17.80 14.04 14.56
N PHE A 6 17.71 13.67 13.29
CA PHE A 6 16.45 13.76 12.57
C PHE A 6 15.45 12.88 13.32
N ILE A 7 14.59 13.52 14.12
CA ILE A 7 13.37 12.90 14.62
C ILE A 7 12.45 12.87 13.41
N SER A 8 12.15 11.66 12.95
CA SER A 8 11.11 11.42 11.96
C SER A 8 9.78 11.87 12.56
N ASP A 9 9.25 13.00 12.09
CA ASP A 9 7.93 13.54 12.46
C ASP A 9 6.75 12.72 11.90
N GLU A 10 6.98 11.50 11.40
CA GLU A 10 5.94 10.61 10.84
C GLU A 10 5.41 9.55 11.83
N ASP A 11 5.86 9.53 13.08
CA ASP A 11 5.22 8.72 14.13
C ASP A 11 4.00 9.45 14.69
N THR A 12 3.00 9.71 13.85
CA THR A 12 1.68 10.07 14.35
C THR A 12 1.08 8.80 14.92
N GLU A 13 0.89 8.73 16.25
CA GLU A 13 0.20 7.62 16.92
C GLU A 13 -1.10 7.32 16.16
N ILE A 14 -1.17 6.16 15.51
CA ILE A 14 -2.37 5.73 14.81
C ILE A 14 -3.40 5.45 15.89
N ASP A 15 -4.47 6.24 15.87
CA ASP A 15 -5.56 6.17 16.84
C ASP A 15 -6.20 4.78 16.75
N LYS A 16 -5.95 3.95 17.77
CA LYS A 16 -6.38 2.54 17.82
C LYS A 16 -7.86 2.45 18.16
N ARG A 17 -8.70 2.85 17.23
CA ARG A 17 -10.14 2.60 17.29
C ARG A 17 -10.49 1.37 16.46
N ASP A 18 -11.61 0.75 16.81
CA ASP A 18 -12.17 -0.34 16.00
C ASP A 18 -12.49 0.16 14.59
N ILE A 19 -12.22 -0.70 13.61
CA ILE A 19 -12.59 -0.46 12.21
C ILE A 19 -14.11 -0.63 12.10
N VAL A 20 -14.76 0.37 11.50
CA VAL A 20 -16.20 0.36 11.23
C VAL A 20 -16.47 0.29 9.73
N ILE A 21 -17.69 -0.10 9.35
CA ILE A 21 -18.09 -0.24 7.93
C ILE A 21 -17.86 1.05 7.14
N SER A 22 -18.05 2.22 7.76
CA SER A 22 -17.81 3.51 7.10
C SER A 22 -16.36 3.69 6.65
N ASP A 23 -15.39 3.08 7.34
CA ASP A 23 -13.97 3.16 6.95
C ASP A 23 -13.75 2.44 5.62
N PHE A 24 -14.33 1.26 5.44
CA PHE A 24 -14.28 0.54 4.16
C PHE A 24 -14.99 1.30 3.04
N ILE A 25 -16.12 1.94 3.34
CA ILE A 25 -16.84 2.78 2.38
C ILE A 25 -15.94 3.96 1.95
N ASN A 26 -15.28 4.62 2.90
CA ASN A 26 -14.37 5.74 2.61
C ASN A 26 -13.18 5.28 1.76
N LEU A 27 -12.58 4.14 2.09
CA LEU A 27 -11.50 3.53 1.29
C LEU A 27 -11.93 3.31 -0.16
N LEU A 28 -13.10 2.70 -0.37
CA LEU A 28 -13.63 2.41 -1.71
C LEU A 28 -13.94 3.69 -2.49
N ASN A 29 -14.53 4.68 -1.84
CA ASN A 29 -14.83 5.99 -2.46
C ASN A 29 -13.53 6.71 -2.88
N ASP A 30 -12.50 6.68 -2.03
CA ASP A 30 -11.21 7.30 -2.37
C ASP A 30 -10.53 6.57 -3.54
N ILE A 31 -10.60 5.23 -3.59
CA ILE A 31 -10.11 4.44 -4.73
C ILE A 31 -10.86 4.83 -6.01
N GLU A 32 -12.19 4.96 -5.94
CA GLU A 32 -13.00 5.38 -7.08
C GLU A 32 -12.60 6.78 -7.56
N SER A 33 -12.36 7.71 -6.64
CA SER A 33 -11.91 9.09 -6.94
C SER A 33 -10.57 9.09 -7.69
N ILE A 34 -9.56 8.37 -7.18
CA ILE A 34 -8.25 8.23 -7.84
C ILE A 34 -8.41 7.59 -9.22
N SER A 35 -9.24 6.55 -9.33
CA SER A 35 -9.48 5.85 -10.59
C SER A 35 -10.06 6.77 -11.68
N LYS A 36 -10.98 7.67 -11.32
CA LYS A 36 -11.53 8.68 -12.25
C LYS A 36 -10.46 9.62 -12.80
N GLN A 37 -9.52 10.08 -11.97
CA GLN A 37 -8.41 10.92 -12.44
C GLN A 37 -7.45 10.16 -13.36
N CYS A 38 -7.12 8.91 -13.02
CA CYS A 38 -6.33 8.04 -13.90
C CYS A 38 -7.02 7.80 -15.25
N HIS A 39 -8.35 7.68 -15.26
CA HIS A 39 -9.12 7.54 -16.49
C HIS A 39 -9.01 8.78 -17.38
N LEU A 40 -8.97 9.98 -16.80
CA LEU A 40 -8.79 11.23 -17.54
C LEU A 40 -7.41 11.28 -18.23
N LEU A 41 -6.35 10.90 -17.52
CA LEU A 41 -5.00 10.77 -18.09
C LEU A 41 -4.97 9.79 -19.27
N ASN A 42 -5.59 8.62 -19.11
CA ASN A 42 -5.67 7.62 -20.17
C ASN A 42 -6.48 8.13 -21.38
N GLY A 43 -7.61 8.80 -21.15
CA GLY A 43 -8.45 9.37 -22.20
C GLY A 43 -7.72 10.40 -23.05
N GLY A 44 -6.89 11.24 -22.43
CA GLY A 44 -6.11 12.26 -23.14
C GLY A 44 -5.12 11.69 -24.15
N THR A 45 -4.62 10.47 -23.93
CA THR A 45 -3.70 9.79 -24.89
C THR A 45 -4.39 9.34 -26.17
N ARG A 46 -5.72 9.26 -26.18
CA ARG A 46 -6.54 8.80 -27.32
C ARG A 46 -7.13 9.95 -28.12
N LEU A 47 -6.78 11.20 -27.78
CA LEU A 47 -7.30 12.38 -28.46
C LEU A 47 -6.68 12.53 -29.85
N THR A 48 -7.52 12.88 -30.82
CA THR A 48 -7.07 13.25 -32.16
C THR A 48 -6.87 14.75 -32.21
N PHE A 49 -5.66 15.20 -32.53
CA PHE A 49 -5.36 16.61 -32.65
C PHE A 49 -5.70 17.05 -34.08
N GLY A 50 -6.84 17.74 -34.24
CA GLY A 50 -7.36 18.18 -35.55
C GLY A 50 -6.49 19.27 -36.20
N ASN A 51 -7.10 20.41 -36.54
CA ASN A 51 -6.48 21.41 -37.42
C ASN A 51 -5.24 22.13 -36.84
N ASN A 52 -4.98 22.04 -35.54
CA ASN A 52 -3.83 22.69 -34.88
C ASN A 52 -3.12 21.73 -33.92
N PRO A 53 -2.38 20.73 -34.44
CA PRO A 53 -1.94 19.60 -33.65
C PRO A 53 -1.00 19.99 -32.50
N LEU A 54 -0.06 20.91 -32.74
CA LEU A 54 0.89 21.36 -31.74
C LEU A 54 0.24 22.15 -30.61
N LYS A 55 -0.73 23.02 -30.92
CA LYS A 55 -1.46 23.80 -29.91
C LYS A 55 -2.31 22.90 -29.03
N CYS A 56 -3.03 21.96 -29.64
CA CYS A 56 -3.86 21.00 -28.91
C CYS A 56 -3.00 20.03 -28.08
N PHE A 57 -1.86 19.58 -28.63
CA PHE A 57 -0.90 18.75 -27.90
C PHE A 57 -0.35 19.48 -26.66
N ASN A 58 0.09 20.73 -26.82
CA ASN A 58 0.57 21.53 -25.69
C ASN A 58 -0.49 21.66 -24.57
N LEU A 59 -1.74 21.93 -24.94
CA LEU A 59 -2.84 22.00 -23.97
C LEU A 59 -3.09 20.67 -23.25
N VAL A 60 -3.06 19.56 -23.98
CA VAL A 60 -3.26 18.22 -23.40
C VAL A 60 -2.11 17.85 -22.45
N ILE A 61 -0.87 18.14 -22.82
CA ILE A 61 0.29 17.88 -21.96
C ILE A 61 0.25 18.74 -20.69
N LEU A 62 -0.05 20.03 -20.81
CA LEU A 62 -0.20 20.90 -19.63
C LEU A 62 -1.30 20.37 -18.69
N LYS A 63 -2.44 19.95 -19.25
CA LYS A 63 -3.51 19.39 -18.43
C LYS A 63 -3.13 18.04 -17.79
N HIS A 64 -2.38 17.19 -18.49
CA HIS A 64 -1.85 15.96 -17.88
C HIS A 64 -0.92 16.25 -16.72
N ILE A 65 -0.06 17.28 -16.80
CA ILE A 65 0.82 17.69 -15.69
C ILE A 65 -0.02 18.10 -14.48
N GLU A 66 -1.01 18.98 -14.65
CA GLU A 66 -1.91 19.39 -13.57
C GLU A 66 -2.60 18.19 -12.90
N VAL A 67 -3.11 17.26 -13.70
CA VAL A 67 -3.82 16.07 -13.19
C VAL A 67 -2.87 15.12 -12.46
N ILE A 68 -1.61 15.00 -12.88
CA ILE A 68 -0.59 14.22 -12.18
C ILE A 68 -0.28 14.83 -10.81
N GLU A 69 -0.18 16.15 -10.72
CA GLU A 69 0.03 16.86 -9.45
C GLU A 69 -1.17 16.66 -8.51
N GLU A 70 -2.40 16.81 -9.00
CA GLU A 70 -3.62 16.54 -8.23
C GLU A 70 -3.69 15.06 -7.77
N LEU A 71 -3.30 14.12 -8.63
CA LEU A 71 -3.28 12.70 -8.30
C LEU A 71 -2.31 12.42 -7.13
N TYR A 72 -1.16 13.08 -7.11
CA TYR A 72 -0.18 12.93 -6.03
C TYR A 72 -0.76 13.36 -4.68
N GLU A 73 -1.42 14.53 -4.64
CA GLU A 73 -2.07 15.02 -3.42
C GLU A 73 -3.24 14.11 -3.00
N ASN A 74 -4.01 13.59 -3.95
CA ASN A 74 -5.09 12.66 -3.67
C ASN A 74 -4.59 11.32 -3.13
N ILE A 75 -3.47 10.79 -3.63
CA ILE A 75 -2.82 9.58 -3.09
C ILE A 75 -2.32 9.83 -1.67
N LYS A 76 -1.78 11.02 -1.39
CA LYS A 76 -1.35 11.40 -0.04
C LYS A 76 -2.53 11.48 0.92
N ALA A 77 -3.64 12.09 0.50
CA ALA A 77 -4.88 12.15 1.26
C ALA A 77 -5.47 10.75 1.50
N PHE A 78 -5.51 9.90 0.47
CA PHE A 78 -5.94 8.50 0.57
C PHE A 78 -5.17 7.74 1.65
N LYS A 79 -3.83 7.83 1.65
CA LYS A 79 -2.99 7.16 2.66
C LYS A 79 -3.28 7.67 4.07
N LYS A 80 -3.49 8.98 4.22
CA LYS A 80 -3.79 9.60 5.51
C LYS A 80 -5.17 9.22 6.03
N ASN A 81 -6.20 9.30 5.18
CA ASN A 81 -7.59 9.03 5.54
C ASN A 81 -7.81 7.55 5.88
N ASN A 82 -7.09 6.66 5.20
CA ASN A 82 -7.23 5.22 5.35
C ASN A 82 -6.11 4.58 6.19
N SER A 83 -5.39 5.38 6.97
CA SER A 83 -4.21 4.94 7.74
C SER A 83 -4.51 3.74 8.64
N ILE A 84 -5.66 3.72 9.30
CA ILE A 84 -6.10 2.66 10.21
C ILE A 84 -6.27 1.31 9.47
N ILE A 85 -6.99 1.32 8.34
CA ILE A 85 -7.19 0.09 7.55
C ILE A 85 -5.85 -0.36 6.99
N LEU A 86 -5.04 0.57 6.49
CA LEU A 86 -3.74 0.25 5.90
C LEU A 86 -2.75 -0.31 6.94
N SER A 87 -2.79 0.15 8.19
CA SER A 87 -1.97 -0.43 9.26
C SER A 87 -2.44 -1.83 9.64
N GLU A 88 -3.74 -2.05 9.81
CA GLU A 88 -4.25 -3.39 10.15
C GLU A 88 -4.00 -4.42 9.05
N LEU A 89 -4.12 -4.02 7.77
CA LEU A 89 -3.76 -4.89 6.64
C LEU A 89 -2.27 -5.28 6.65
N LYS A 90 -1.39 -4.34 6.99
CA LYS A 90 0.05 -4.63 7.11
C LYS A 90 0.33 -5.56 8.29
N ASP A 91 -0.27 -5.30 9.45
CA ASP A 91 -0.09 -6.11 10.65
C ASP A 91 -0.59 -7.55 10.44
N GLU A 92 -1.70 -7.72 9.71
CA GLU A 92 -2.21 -9.03 9.33
C GLU A 92 -1.23 -9.79 8.42
N GLU A 93 -0.65 -9.11 7.43
CA GLU A 93 0.31 -9.69 6.50
C GLU A 93 1.61 -10.10 7.22
N GLU A 94 2.11 -9.25 8.12
CA GLU A 94 3.28 -9.57 8.96
C GLU A 94 3.00 -10.71 9.94
N ARG A 95 1.77 -10.82 10.47
CA ARG A 95 1.37 -11.95 11.33
C ARG A 95 1.37 -13.26 10.53
N LYS A 96 0.76 -13.27 9.36
CA LYS A 96 0.76 -14.44 8.44
C LYS A 96 2.17 -14.86 8.06
N GLU A 97 3.07 -13.92 7.81
CA GLU A 97 4.45 -14.25 7.49
C GLU A 97 5.20 -14.85 8.70
N ARG A 98 5.00 -14.31 9.90
CA ARG A 98 5.56 -14.88 11.13
C ARG A 98 5.08 -16.31 11.38
N GLU A 99 3.79 -16.56 11.24
CA GLU A 99 3.20 -17.91 11.38
C GLU A 99 3.82 -18.89 10.36
N ARG A 100 3.92 -18.50 9.09
CA ARG A 100 4.57 -19.33 8.06
C ARG A 100 6.03 -19.67 8.39
N ARG A 101 6.79 -18.71 8.95
CA ARG A 101 8.19 -18.93 9.36
C ARG A 101 8.29 -19.89 10.54
N LEU A 102 7.36 -19.81 11.50
CA LEU A 102 7.30 -20.71 12.65
C LEU A 102 6.92 -22.13 12.22
N ASP A 103 5.89 -22.28 11.38
CA ASP A 103 5.48 -23.58 10.83
C ASP A 103 6.62 -24.25 10.05
N ALA A 104 7.36 -23.47 9.24
CA ALA A 104 8.51 -23.98 8.51
C ALA A 104 9.66 -24.40 9.44
N ALA A 105 9.84 -23.71 10.57
CA ALA A 105 10.84 -24.05 11.57
C ALA A 105 10.44 -25.30 12.41
N GLU A 106 9.15 -25.48 12.70
CA GLU A 106 8.64 -26.68 13.38
C GLU A 106 8.73 -27.92 12.49
N LYS A 107 8.35 -27.82 11.21
CA LYS A 107 8.50 -28.93 10.24
C LYS A 107 9.95 -29.40 10.11
N LYS A 108 10.91 -28.47 10.07
CA LYS A 108 12.35 -28.81 10.06
C LYS A 108 12.80 -29.52 11.33
N LYS A 109 12.23 -29.20 12.49
CA LYS A 109 12.55 -29.87 13.76
C LYS A 109 11.93 -31.26 13.85
N GLU A 110 10.78 -31.50 13.23
CA GLU A 110 10.17 -32.84 13.16
C GLU A 110 10.93 -33.78 12.24
N GLU A 111 11.35 -33.31 11.06
CA GLU A 111 12.19 -34.07 10.14
C GLU A 111 13.59 -34.39 10.72
N SER A 112 14.10 -33.53 11.61
CA SER A 112 15.42 -33.73 12.24
C SER A 112 15.39 -34.53 13.54
N LYS A 113 14.23 -35.02 14.02
CA LYS A 113 14.19 -35.84 15.24
C LYS A 113 14.82 -37.21 14.95
N PRO A 114 15.92 -37.59 15.64
CA PRO A 114 16.54 -38.90 15.41
C PRO A 114 15.59 -40.01 15.87
N GLU A 115 15.47 -41.07 15.05
CA GLU A 115 14.73 -42.28 15.44
C GLU A 115 15.23 -42.79 16.79
N ARG A 116 14.31 -42.93 17.75
CA ARG A 116 14.62 -43.51 19.07
C ARG A 116 15.15 -44.93 18.86
N ARG A 117 16.46 -45.13 19.04
CA ARG A 117 17.04 -46.48 19.14
C ARG A 117 16.32 -47.22 20.27
N LYS A 118 15.62 -48.29 19.94
CA LYS A 118 15.08 -49.23 20.93
C LYS A 118 16.25 -49.78 21.74
N THR A 119 16.36 -49.38 23.00
CA THR A 119 17.25 -50.01 23.97
C THR A 119 16.80 -51.45 24.14
N ARG A 120 17.67 -52.40 23.78
CA ARG A 120 17.43 -53.83 23.98
C ARG A 120 17.66 -54.13 25.46
N GLU A 121 16.69 -54.76 26.11
CA GLU A 121 16.78 -55.17 27.52
C GLU A 121 17.91 -56.20 27.70
N LEU A 122 18.65 -56.07 28.81
CA LEU A 122 19.83 -56.86 29.19
C LEU A 122 19.47 -58.27 29.61
#